data_AF-A0A1B5L6N7-F1
#
_entry.id   AF-A0A1B5L6N7-F1
#
_cell.length_a   1.000
_cell.length_b   1.000
_cell.length_c   1.000
_cell.angle_alpha   90.00
_cell.angle_beta   90.00
_cell.angle_gamma   90.00
#
_symmetry.space_group_name_H-M   'P 1'
#
loop_
_entity.id
_entity.type
_entity.pdbx_description
1 polymer ?
#
loop_
_entity_poly.entity_id
_entity_poly.type
_entity_poly.pdbx_seq_one_letter_code
_entity_poly.pdbx_strand_id
1 'polypeptide(L)'
;MARLRHLRHWTIHRAWQLFRRQQHLALAKERQRMHAGMFNACEELRRTAGPQGRQEGYLYRVAMEKKGVWGTDAIPIEYARFQTDSPARKPWNHEWKR
;
A
#
# COMPACT_ATOMS: atom_id res chain seq x y z
N MET A 1 27.37 17.59 28.58
CA MET A 1 25.92 17.83 28.77
C MET A 1 25.63 17.85 30.27
N ALA A 2 24.98 18.89 30.81
CA ALA A 2 24.54 18.87 32.21
C ALA A 2 23.50 17.75 32.46
N ARG A 3 23.48 17.14 33.65
CA ARG A 3 22.65 15.97 34.00
C ARG A 3 21.18 16.11 33.59
N LEU A 4 20.54 17.24 33.89
CA LEU A 4 19.14 17.50 33.52
C LEU A 4 18.90 17.63 32.02
N ARG A 5 19.89 18.11 31.26
CA ARG A 5 19.80 18.19 29.79
C ARG A 5 19.94 16.80 29.17
N HIS A 6 20.84 15.97 29.71
CA HIS A 6 21.00 14.59 29.28
C HIS A 6 19.73 13.77 29.52
N LEU A 7 19.13 13.85 30.71
CA LEU A 7 17.90 13.13 31.01
C LEU A 7 16.73 13.54 30.12
N ARG A 8 16.54 14.85 29.86
CA ARG A 8 15.53 15.33 28.91
C ARG A 8 15.73 14.82 27.49
N HIS A 9 16.99 14.81 27.03
CA HIS A 9 17.29 14.28 25.70
C HIS A 9 17.00 12.77 25.63
N TRP A 10 17.39 12.02 26.67
CA TRP A 10 17.15 10.58 26.74
C TRP A 10 15.66 10.24 26.75
N THR A 11 14.83 10.97 27.49
CA THR A 11 13.38 10.74 27.50
C THR A 11 12.73 11.03 26.15
N ILE A 12 13.09 12.14 25.50
CA ILE A 12 12.61 12.47 24.14
C ILE A 12 13.03 11.39 23.14
N HIS A 13 14.30 10.95 23.21
CA HIS A 13 14.80 9.91 22.33
C HIS A 13 14.03 8.60 22.49
N ARG A 14 13.78 8.16 23.74
CA ARG A 14 13.03 6.94 24.02
C ARG A 14 11.57 7.06 23.58
N ALA A 15 10.94 8.21 23.79
CA ALA A 15 9.58 8.48 23.30
C ALA A 15 9.51 8.40 21.77
N TRP A 16 10.50 8.95 21.06
CA TRP A 16 10.61 8.86 19.61
C TRP A 16 10.77 7.42 19.11
N GLN A 17 11.61 6.62 19.76
CA GLN A 17 11.75 5.19 19.44
C GLN A 17 10.44 4.43 19.63
N LEU A 18 9.71 4.71 20.72
CA LEU A 18 8.41 4.10 20.98
C LEU A 18 7.38 4.50 19.92
N PHE A 19 7.29 5.78 19.58
CA PHE A 19 6.42 6.28 18.52
C PHE A 19 6.71 5.60 17.18
N ARG A 20 7.98 5.54 16.76
CA ARG A 20 8.39 4.84 15.53
C ARG A 20 7.97 3.37 15.54
N ARG A 21 8.17 2.66 16.66
CA ARG A 21 7.72 1.27 16.81
C ARG A 21 6.22 1.15 16.59
N GLN A 22 5.42 2.03 17.21
CA GLN A 22 3.96 2.02 17.04
C GLN A 22 3.56 2.26 15.58
N GLN A 23 4.19 3.22 14.89
CA GLN A 23 3.95 3.47 13.45
C GLN A 23 4.29 2.24 12.60
N HIS A 24 5.44 1.60 12.82
CA HIS A 24 5.80 0.39 12.10
C HIS A 24 4.83 -0.77 12.33
N LEU A 25 4.36 -0.96 13.58
CA LEU A 25 3.38 -1.98 13.91
C LEU A 25 2.02 -1.70 13.25
N ALA A 26 1.57 -0.44 13.23
CA ALA A 26 0.34 -0.05 12.55
C ALA A 26 0.40 -0.34 11.05
N LEU A 27 1.49 0.06 10.38
CA LEU A 27 1.72 -0.22 8.96
C LEU A 27 1.82 -1.72 8.67
N ALA A 28 2.49 -2.49 9.53
CA ALA A 28 2.60 -3.94 9.38
C ALA A 28 1.23 -4.63 9.51
N LYS A 29 0.44 -4.23 10.52
CA LYS A 29 -0.92 -4.74 10.73
C LYS A 29 -1.82 -4.42 9.53
N GLU A 30 -1.74 -3.22 9.01
CA GLU A 30 -2.56 -2.81 7.86
C GLU A 30 -2.18 -3.57 6.58
N ARG A 31 -0.87 -3.76 6.33
CA ARG A 31 -0.41 -4.63 5.23
C ARG A 31 -0.89 -6.06 5.39
N GLN A 32 -0.85 -6.62 6.60
CA GLN A 32 -1.36 -7.96 6.87
C GLN A 32 -2.87 -8.04 6.62
N ARG A 33 -3.64 -7.02 7.01
CA ARG A 33 -5.09 -6.92 6.77
C ARG A 33 -5.39 -6.91 5.27
N MET A 34 -4.70 -6.07 4.50
CA MET A 34 -4.86 -6.00 3.04
C MET A 34 -4.50 -7.33 2.38
N HIS A 35 -3.38 -7.94 2.78
CA HIS A 35 -2.94 -9.24 2.27
C HIS A 35 -3.96 -10.34 2.57
N ALA A 36 -4.49 -10.41 3.81
CA ALA A 36 -5.51 -11.39 4.17
C ALA A 36 -6.81 -11.21 3.35
N GLY A 37 -7.23 -9.97 3.11
CA GLY A 37 -8.37 -9.68 2.25
C GLY A 37 -8.15 -10.14 0.81
N MET A 38 -6.98 -9.83 0.24
CA MET A 38 -6.58 -10.29 -1.10
C MET A 38 -6.53 -11.82 -1.19
N PHE A 39 -5.94 -12.47 -0.18
CA PHE A 39 -5.83 -13.93 -0.10
C PHE A 39 -7.21 -14.59 -0.11
N ASN A 40 -8.11 -14.16 0.80
CA ASN A 40 -9.46 -14.71 0.89
C ASN A 40 -10.22 -14.54 -0.44
N ALA A 41 -10.14 -13.36 -1.06
CA ALA A 41 -10.77 -13.12 -2.35
C ALA A 41 -10.21 -14.03 -3.46
N CYS A 42 -8.90 -14.27 -3.47
CA CYS A 42 -8.26 -15.17 -4.43
C CYS A 42 -8.62 -16.64 -4.19
N GLU A 43 -8.73 -17.08 -2.94
CA GLU A 43 -9.15 -18.45 -2.60
C GLU A 43 -10.59 -18.71 -3.04
N GLU A 44 -11.50 -17.75 -2.85
CA GLU A 44 -12.85 -17.84 -3.40
C GLU A 44 -12.82 -17.88 -4.94
N LEU A 45 -12.06 -16.98 -5.58
CA LEU A 45 -11.92 -16.94 -7.04
C LEU A 45 -11.37 -18.26 -7.62
N ARG A 46 -10.53 -18.97 -6.86
CA ARG A 46 -9.98 -20.27 -7.25
C ARG A 46 -11.05 -21.36 -7.35
N ARG A 47 -12.09 -21.27 -6.51
CA ARG A 47 -13.23 -22.20 -6.46
C ARG A 47 -14.40 -21.78 -7.34
N THR A 48 -14.40 -20.53 -7.81
CA THR A 48 -15.47 -20.06 -8.69
C THR A 48 -15.39 -20.69 -10.09
N ALA A 49 -16.53 -21.11 -10.61
CA ALA A 49 -16.73 -21.50 -12.01
C ALA A 49 -17.41 -20.35 -12.78
N GLY A 50 -17.01 -20.14 -14.04
CA GLY A 50 -17.55 -19.08 -14.91
C GLY A 50 -16.62 -17.87 -15.08
N PRO A 51 -17.04 -16.84 -15.84
CA PRO A 51 -18.31 -16.69 -16.56
C PRO A 51 -18.36 -17.47 -17.89
N GLN A 52 -19.57 -17.65 -18.46
CA GLN A 52 -19.78 -18.18 -19.82
C GLN A 52 -19.22 -19.60 -20.08
N GLY A 53 -19.43 -20.53 -19.15
CA GLY A 53 -19.01 -21.93 -19.31
C GLY A 53 -17.51 -22.20 -19.12
N ARG A 54 -16.75 -21.21 -18.64
CA ARG A 54 -15.35 -21.40 -18.28
C ARG A 54 -15.22 -22.28 -17.03
N GLN A 55 -14.21 -23.15 -17.07
CA GLN A 55 -13.89 -24.08 -15.98
C GLN A 55 -13.55 -23.35 -14.69
N GLU A 56 -13.71 -24.08 -13.58
CA GLU A 56 -13.34 -23.64 -12.24
C GLU A 56 -11.90 -23.09 -12.19
N GLY A 57 -11.71 -21.98 -11.47
CA GLY A 57 -10.40 -21.37 -11.27
C GLY A 57 -9.79 -20.74 -12.52
N TYR A 58 -10.53 -20.61 -13.63
CA TYR A 58 -10.07 -19.88 -14.81
C TYR A 58 -9.68 -18.43 -14.47
N LEU A 59 -10.58 -17.69 -13.79
CA LEU A 59 -10.33 -16.30 -13.44
C LEU A 59 -9.14 -16.14 -12.50
N TYR A 60 -8.97 -17.08 -11.55
CA TYR A 60 -7.80 -17.11 -10.67
C TYR A 60 -6.49 -17.25 -11.46
N ARG A 61 -6.42 -18.17 -12.42
CA ARG A 61 -5.23 -18.35 -13.26
C ARG A 61 -4.89 -17.09 -14.06
N VAL A 62 -5.90 -16.43 -14.64
CA VAL A 62 -5.71 -15.17 -15.38
C VAL A 62 -5.23 -14.05 -14.44
N ALA A 63 -5.83 -13.90 -13.26
CA ALA A 63 -5.46 -12.88 -12.29
C ALA A 63 -4.03 -13.04 -11.75
N MET A 64 -3.51 -14.28 -11.71
CA MET A 64 -2.15 -14.56 -11.25
C MET A 64 -1.07 -14.28 -12.30
N GLU A 65 -1.43 -14.06 -13.56
CA GLU A 65 -0.46 -13.69 -14.60
C GLU A 65 0.25 -12.38 -14.25
N LYS A 66 1.58 -12.33 -14.43
CA LYS A 66 2.41 -11.14 -14.16
C LYS A 66 2.77 -10.38 -15.43
N LYS A 67 1.92 -10.45 -16.45
CA LYS A 67 2.11 -9.75 -17.73
C LYS A 67 2.13 -8.25 -17.49
N GLY A 68 3.16 -7.55 -17.98
CA GLY A 68 3.31 -6.10 -17.85
C GLY A 68 3.70 -5.59 -16.45
N VAL A 69 3.77 -6.45 -15.43
CA VAL A 69 4.08 -6.02 -14.04
C VAL A 69 5.55 -5.63 -13.86
N TRP A 70 6.46 -6.25 -14.61
CA TRP A 70 7.91 -6.03 -14.51
C TRP A 70 8.48 -5.14 -15.62
N GLY A 71 7.61 -4.56 -16.45
CA GLY A 71 8.03 -3.68 -17.55
C GLY A 71 8.30 -2.24 -17.11
N THR A 72 8.81 -1.42 -18.03
CA THR A 72 9.01 0.02 -17.82
C THR A 72 7.69 0.76 -17.60
N ASP A 73 6.61 0.28 -18.24
CA ASP A 73 5.29 0.89 -18.20
C ASP A 73 4.35 0.25 -17.15
N ALA A 74 4.90 -0.50 -16.18
CA ALA A 74 4.12 -1.21 -15.17
C ALA A 74 3.33 -0.27 -14.24
N ILE A 75 3.89 0.89 -13.93
CA ILE A 75 3.27 1.91 -13.07
C ILE A 75 3.23 3.22 -13.86
N PRO A 76 2.04 3.79 -14.13
CA PRO A 76 1.93 5.06 -14.83
C PRO A 76 2.66 6.18 -14.08
N ILE A 77 3.58 6.87 -14.75
CA ILE A 77 4.40 7.93 -14.12
C ILE A 77 3.55 9.09 -13.55
N GLU A 78 2.38 9.32 -14.13
CA GLU A 78 1.43 10.33 -13.64
C GLU A 78 0.88 10.04 -12.25
N TYR A 79 0.81 8.75 -11.85
CA TYR A 79 0.36 8.33 -10.54
C TYR A 79 1.50 8.34 -9.49
N ALA A 80 2.76 8.21 -9.91
CA ALA A 80 3.92 8.17 -9.03
C ALA A 80 4.29 9.55 -8.41
N ARG A 81 3.31 10.45 -8.26
CA ARG A 81 3.49 11.79 -7.69
C ARG A 81 3.70 11.73 -6.18
N PHE A 82 4.67 12.49 -5.69
CA PHE A 82 4.94 12.63 -4.27
C PHE A 82 3.89 13.49 -3.57
N GLN A 83 3.68 13.23 -2.28
CA GLN A 83 2.88 14.10 -1.42
C GLN A 83 3.65 15.41 -1.17
N THR A 84 2.94 16.54 -1.22
CA THR A 84 3.47 17.88 -0.95
C THR A 84 2.86 18.44 0.33
N ASP A 85 3.60 19.29 1.05
CA ASP A 85 3.13 19.89 2.30
C ASP A 85 1.91 20.81 2.11
N SER A 86 1.81 21.46 0.95
CA SER A 86 0.66 22.27 0.55
C SER A 86 0.20 21.91 -0.87
N PRO A 87 -1.10 22.08 -1.18
CA PRO A 87 -1.61 21.78 -2.51
C PRO A 87 -1.15 22.84 -3.54
N ALA A 88 -1.13 22.44 -4.82
CA ALA A 88 -0.94 23.38 -5.92
C ALA A 88 -2.19 24.29 -6.10
N ARG A 89 -2.03 25.40 -6.84
CA ARG A 89 -3.13 26.32 -7.17
C ARG A 89 -4.34 25.62 -7.80
N LYS A 90 -4.09 24.60 -8.63
CA LYS A 90 -5.10 23.67 -9.16
C LYS A 90 -4.76 22.27 -8.62
N PRO A 91 -5.37 21.82 -7.51
CA PRO A 91 -5.01 20.55 -6.86
C PRO A 91 -5.45 19.33 -7.67
N TRP A 92 -6.51 19.46 -8.45
CA TRP A 92 -7.06 18.38 -9.27
C TRP A 92 -7.52 18.90 -10.63
N ASN A 93 -7.33 18.11 -11.68
CA ASN A 93 -7.78 18.46 -13.02
C ASN A 93 -9.14 17.81 -13.34
N HIS A 94 -10.22 18.53 -13.07
CA HIS A 94 -11.59 18.08 -13.39
C HIS A 94 -11.90 18.07 -14.90
N GLU A 95 -11.08 18.72 -15.73
CA GLU A 95 -11.29 18.85 -17.17
C GLU A 95 -10.54 17.78 -17.98
N TRP A 96 -9.94 16.80 -17.30
CA TRP A 96 -9.22 15.72 -17.98
C TRP A 96 -10.14 14.97 -18.96
N LYS A 97 -9.66 14.79 -20.18
CA LYS A 97 -10.35 14.06 -21.26
C LYS A 97 -9.42 12.94 -21.76
N ARG A 98 -10.03 11.82 -22.15
CA ARG A 98 -9.35 10.61 -22.63
C ARG A 98 -8.87 10.75 -24.07
#